data_AF-A0A9X5PBB8-F1
#
_entry.id   AF-A0A9X5PBB8-F1
#
_cell.length_a   1.000
_cell.length_b   1.000
_cell.length_c   1.000
_cell.angle_alpha   90.00
_cell.angle_beta   90.00
_cell.angle_gamma   90.00
#
_symmetry.space_group_name_H-M   'P 1'
#
loop_
_entity.id
_entity.type
_entity.pdbx_description
1 polymer ?
#
loop_
_entity_poly.entity_id
_entity_poly.type
_entity_poly.pdbx_seq_one_letter_code
_entity_poly.pdbx_strand_id
1 'polypeptide(L)'
;MNTSITKFQGFTLVEMLIVIAIIGILSTIAYPSYIHYIERGYQSQAHAELVIINNSLKTELVKNPALKMKDEIEGDTGFFKKYQATSEVAAKYDFSGAMKDKDSKHSRAYYLFATPKSGTNYKLSVWMDSLGNAYKCTDAESAKAKLTTKNGNTGCEPVSNKK
;
A
#
# COMPACT_ATOMS: atom_id res chain seq x y z
N MET A 1 49.89 -4.24 49.03
CA MET A 1 48.69 -3.86 48.25
C MET A 1 48.04 -5.15 47.77
N ASN A 2 46.93 -5.57 48.41
CA ASN A 2 46.20 -6.76 47.99
C ASN A 2 45.25 -6.38 46.85
N THR A 3 45.61 -6.76 45.63
CA THR A 3 44.74 -6.65 44.45
C THR A 3 43.71 -7.77 44.47
N SER A 4 42.48 -7.45 44.84
CA SER A 4 41.33 -8.34 44.68
C SER A 4 41.02 -8.48 43.18
N ILE A 5 41.33 -9.64 42.62
CA ILE A 5 40.93 -10.02 41.27
C ILE A 5 39.42 -10.26 41.28
N THR A 6 38.65 -9.33 40.72
CA THR A 6 37.23 -9.55 40.40
C THR A 6 37.15 -10.62 39.31
N LYS A 7 36.56 -11.78 39.63
CA LYS A 7 36.27 -12.82 38.62
C LYS A 7 35.32 -12.24 37.57
N PHE A 8 35.78 -12.15 36.33
CA PHE A 8 34.90 -11.96 35.18
C PHE A 8 33.98 -13.19 35.07
N GLN A 9 32.69 -13.01 35.32
CA GLN A 9 31.67 -14.00 34.97
C GLN A 9 31.44 -13.89 33.45
N GLY A 10 32.10 -14.76 32.69
CA GLY A 10 31.91 -14.88 31.25
C GLY A 10 30.72 -15.78 30.91
N PHE A 11 30.05 -15.50 29.79
CA PHE A 11 29.03 -16.38 29.21
C PHE A 11 29.65 -17.71 28.77
N THR A 12 28.93 -18.81 28.98
CA THR A 12 29.36 -20.12 28.47
C THR A 12 29.00 -20.28 26.99
N LEU A 13 29.79 -21.08 26.26
CA LEU A 13 29.48 -21.42 24.86
C LEU A 13 28.15 -22.16 24.74
N VAL A 14 27.82 -22.99 25.74
CA VAL A 14 26.56 -23.75 25.79
C VAL A 14 25.35 -22.82 25.94
N GLU A 15 25.44 -21.78 26.78
CA GLU A 15 24.37 -20.77 26.90
C GLU A 15 24.12 -20.09 25.55
N MET A 16 25.17 -19.71 24.82
CA MET A 16 25.00 -19.09 23.50
C MET A 16 24.39 -20.04 22.47
N LEU A 17 24.73 -21.33 22.50
CA LEU A 17 24.10 -22.32 21.61
C LEU A 17 22.59 -22.46 21.86
N ILE A 18 22.18 -22.48 23.13
CA ILE A 18 20.76 -22.56 23.49
C ILE A 18 20.03 -21.27 23.06
N VAL A 19 20.62 -20.10 23.28
CA VAL A 19 20.03 -18.81 22.87
C VAL A 19 19.82 -18.74 21.36
N ILE A 20 20.84 -19.10 20.56
CA ILE A 20 20.73 -19.09 19.10
C ILE A 20 19.68 -20.11 18.62
N ALA A 21 19.60 -21.29 19.24
CA ALA A 21 18.60 -22.29 18.92
C ALA A 21 17.17 -21.75 19.15
N ILE A 22 16.93 -21.07 20.27
CA ILE A 22 15.62 -20.46 20.58
C ILE A 22 15.29 -19.35 19.59
N ILE A 23 16.24 -18.44 19.29
CA ILE A 23 16.03 -17.35 18.33
C ILE A 23 15.71 -17.91 16.94
N GLY A 24 16.43 -18.95 16.50
CA GLY A 24 16.20 -19.59 15.21
C GLY A 24 14.76 -20.10 15.04
N ILE A 25 14.20 -20.73 16.08
CA ILE A 25 12.81 -21.20 16.07
C ILE A 25 11.84 -20.01 15.98
N LEU A 26 12.02 -18.98 16.82
CA LEU A 26 11.13 -17.83 16.87
C LEU A 26 11.15 -17.00 15.58
N SER A 27 12.31 -16.86 14.93
CA SER A 27 12.46 -16.08 13.70
C SER A 27 11.59 -16.60 12.55
N THR A 28 11.34 -17.92 12.48
CA THR A 28 10.53 -18.53 11.41
C THR A 28 9.08 -18.01 11.38
N ILE A 29 8.50 -17.72 12.55
CA ILE A 29 7.12 -17.25 12.70
C ILE A 29 7.10 -15.71 12.70
N ALA A 30 8.05 -15.09 13.40
CA ALA A 30 8.09 -13.64 13.58
C ALA A 30 8.39 -12.89 12.27
N TYR A 31 9.31 -13.41 11.45
CA TYR A 31 9.76 -12.72 10.24
C TYR A 31 8.65 -12.47 9.21
N PRO A 32 7.89 -13.48 8.71
CA PRO A 32 6.83 -13.24 7.74
C PRO A 32 5.70 -12.35 8.29
N SER A 33 5.40 -12.48 9.59
CA SER A 33 4.41 -11.63 10.27
C SER A 33 4.83 -10.16 10.28
N TYR A 34 6.10 -9.89 10.54
CA TYR A 34 6.64 -8.53 10.52
C TYR A 34 6.60 -7.91 9.12
N ILE A 35 6.98 -8.67 8.08
CA ILE A 35 6.89 -8.19 6.69
C ILE A 35 5.45 -7.83 6.32
N HIS A 36 4.48 -8.67 6.69
CA HIS A 36 3.06 -8.40 6.44
C HIS A 36 2.55 -7.17 7.18
N TYR A 37 3.04 -6.92 8.41
CA TYR A 37 2.70 -5.71 9.16
C TYR A 37 3.21 -4.45 8.46
N ILE A 38 4.46 -4.46 8.01
CA ILE A 38 5.05 -3.34 7.26
C ILE A 38 4.30 -3.11 5.94
N GLU A 39 3.95 -4.18 5.22
CA GLU A 39 3.16 -4.10 4.00
C GLU A 39 1.80 -3.43 4.21
N ARG A 40 1.08 -3.77 5.29
CA ARG A 40 -0.16 -3.08 5.67
C ARG A 40 0.06 -1.59 5.95
N GLY A 41 1.21 -1.23 6.53
CA GLY A 41 1.62 0.16 6.71
C GLY A 41 1.72 0.90 5.37
N TYR A 42 2.45 0.33 4.42
CA TYR A 42 2.56 0.89 3.07
C TYR A 42 1.22 0.90 2.32
N GLN A 43 0.36 -0.12 2.47
CA GLN A 43 -0.99 -0.09 1.92
C GLN A 43 -1.80 1.10 2.44
N SER A 44 -1.66 1.42 3.74
CA SER A 44 -2.32 2.58 4.34
C SER A 44 -1.75 3.91 3.82
N GLN A 45 -0.44 3.99 3.56
CA GLN A 45 0.17 5.15 2.93
C GLN A 45 -0.26 5.30 1.47
N ALA A 46 -0.29 4.21 0.71
CA ALA A 46 -0.79 4.20 -0.67
C ALA A 46 -2.26 4.65 -0.75
N HIS A 47 -3.09 4.27 0.23
CA HIS A 47 -4.44 4.81 0.37
C HIS A 47 -4.44 6.33 0.58
N ALA A 48 -3.57 6.86 1.46
CA ALA A 48 -3.48 8.31 1.68
C ALA A 48 -3.05 9.06 0.42
N GLU A 49 -2.08 8.51 -0.33
CA GLU A 49 -1.67 9.01 -1.65
C GLU A 49 -2.87 9.04 -2.62
N LEU A 50 -3.68 7.98 -2.69
CA LEU A 50 -4.90 7.97 -3.51
C LEU A 50 -5.89 9.07 -3.11
N VAL A 51 -6.05 9.38 -1.83
CA VAL A 51 -6.89 10.50 -1.37
C VAL A 51 -6.36 11.84 -1.88
N ILE A 52 -5.03 12.04 -1.84
CA ILE A 52 -4.37 13.24 -2.35
C ILE A 52 -4.60 13.38 -3.87
N ILE A 53 -4.42 12.28 -4.60
CA ILE A 53 -4.68 12.20 -6.05
C ILE A 53 -6.13 12.60 -6.35
N ASN A 54 -7.10 11.98 -5.65
CA ASN A 54 -8.52 12.24 -5.84
C ASN A 54 -8.88 13.72 -5.58
N ASN A 55 -8.34 14.30 -4.51
CA ASN A 55 -8.57 15.72 -4.18
C ASN A 55 -7.96 16.65 -5.23
N SER A 56 -6.78 16.31 -5.76
CA SER A 56 -6.11 17.09 -6.80
C SER A 56 -6.92 17.09 -8.10
N LEU A 57 -7.40 15.91 -8.53
CA LEU A 57 -8.26 15.76 -9.71
C LEU A 57 -9.59 16.52 -9.55
N LYS A 58 -10.22 16.45 -8.38
CA LYS A 58 -11.42 17.23 -8.07
C LYS A 58 -11.18 18.73 -8.13
N THR A 59 -10.05 19.20 -7.60
CA THR A 59 -9.68 20.61 -7.65
C THR A 59 -9.51 21.09 -9.09
N GLU A 60 -8.90 20.28 -9.94
CA GLU A 60 -8.69 20.62 -11.35
C GLU A 60 -10.02 20.68 -12.13
N LEU A 61 -10.96 19.76 -11.84
CA LEU A 61 -12.32 19.81 -12.39
C LEU A 61 -13.11 21.06 -12.00
N VAL A 62 -12.92 21.57 -10.78
CA VAL A 62 -13.56 22.79 -10.31
C VAL A 62 -12.99 24.01 -11.04
N LYS A 63 -11.66 24.02 -11.28
CA LYS A 63 -10.99 25.09 -12.04
C LYS A 63 -11.36 25.08 -13.53
N ASN A 64 -11.45 23.89 -14.13
CA ASN A 64 -11.78 23.73 -15.54
C ASN A 64 -12.91 22.70 -15.73
N PRO A 65 -14.18 23.15 -15.77
CA PRO A 65 -15.33 22.26 -15.91
C PRO A 65 -15.40 21.48 -17.23
N ALA A 66 -14.68 21.94 -18.27
CA ALA A 66 -14.62 21.33 -19.59
C ALA A 66 -13.47 20.30 -19.73
N LEU A 67 -12.71 20.08 -18.65
CA LEU A 67 -11.58 19.16 -18.67
C LEU A 67 -12.04 17.71 -18.88
N LYS A 68 -11.35 17.01 -19.78
CA LYS A 68 -11.63 15.62 -20.10
C LYS A 68 -10.90 14.71 -19.12
N MET A 69 -11.62 14.19 -18.12
CA MET A 69 -11.06 13.29 -17.11
C MET A 69 -10.37 12.06 -17.69
N LYS A 70 -10.87 11.54 -18.81
CA LYS A 70 -10.27 10.40 -19.48
C LYS A 70 -8.80 10.66 -19.88
N ASP A 71 -8.50 11.83 -20.40
CA ASP A 71 -7.14 12.19 -20.85
C ASP A 71 -6.18 12.32 -19.65
N GLU A 72 -6.71 12.75 -18.51
CA GLU A 72 -5.93 12.93 -17.28
C GLU A 72 -5.72 11.61 -16.51
N ILE A 73 -6.69 10.70 -16.56
CA ILE A 73 -6.66 9.42 -15.84
C ILE A 73 -5.98 8.31 -16.65
N GLU A 74 -6.27 8.23 -17.95
CA GLU A 74 -5.84 7.13 -18.84
C GLU A 74 -4.80 7.58 -19.87
N GLY A 75 -4.58 8.89 -20.06
CA GLY A 75 -3.69 9.41 -21.09
C GLY A 75 -2.20 9.31 -20.74
N ASP A 76 -1.38 9.12 -21.77
CA ASP A 76 0.08 9.01 -21.65
C ASP A 76 0.79 10.29 -21.18
N THR A 77 0.09 11.43 -21.19
CA THR A 77 0.54 12.71 -20.62
C THR A 77 -0.28 13.16 -19.43
N GLY A 78 -1.14 12.29 -18.90
CA GLY A 78 -2.10 12.58 -17.84
C GLY A 78 -1.46 12.69 -16.45
N PHE A 79 -2.31 12.85 -15.44
CA PHE A 79 -1.95 13.13 -14.05
C PHE A 79 -0.92 12.15 -13.52
N PHE A 80 -1.18 10.86 -13.69
CA PHE A 80 -0.39 9.78 -13.08
C PHE A 80 1.05 9.71 -13.61
N LYS A 81 1.34 10.29 -14.77
CA LYS A 81 2.71 10.39 -15.30
C LYS A 81 3.49 11.54 -14.67
N LYS A 82 2.79 12.58 -14.21
CA LYS A 82 3.37 13.76 -13.54
C LYS A 82 3.37 13.61 -12.02
N TYR A 83 2.43 12.85 -11.48
CA TYR A 83 2.29 12.62 -10.07
C TYR A 83 3.50 11.85 -9.52
N GLN A 84 4.10 12.41 -8.48
CA GLN A 84 5.15 11.75 -7.73
C GLN A 84 4.65 11.54 -6.31
N ALA A 85 4.36 10.29 -5.97
CA ALA A 85 4.16 9.89 -4.59
C ALA A 85 5.48 10.05 -3.82
N THR A 86 5.39 10.01 -2.49
CA THR A 86 6.58 9.97 -1.62
C THR A 86 7.54 8.86 -2.09
N SER A 87 8.85 9.12 -2.10
CA SER A 87 9.87 8.20 -2.65
C SER A 87 9.75 6.76 -2.13
N GLU A 88 9.39 6.61 -0.85
CA GLU A 88 9.18 5.32 -0.19
C GLU A 88 7.98 4.55 -0.78
N VAL A 89 6.85 5.22 -0.98
CA VAL A 89 5.63 4.62 -1.54
C VAL A 89 5.78 4.39 -3.03
N ALA A 90 6.37 5.35 -3.75
CA ALA A 90 6.65 5.27 -5.19
C ALA A 90 7.59 4.10 -5.53
N ALA A 91 8.44 3.66 -4.61
CA ALA A 91 9.29 2.48 -4.80
C ALA A 91 8.51 1.16 -4.72
N LYS A 92 7.32 1.15 -4.09
CA LYS A 92 6.55 -0.07 -3.79
C LYS A 92 5.25 -0.17 -4.59
N TYR A 93 4.62 0.94 -4.91
CA TYR A 93 3.31 1.01 -5.55
C TYR A 93 3.36 1.79 -6.86
N ASP A 94 2.55 1.33 -7.80
CA ASP A 94 2.14 2.07 -8.98
C ASP A 94 0.73 2.61 -8.78
N PHE A 95 0.54 3.86 -9.19
CA PHE A 95 -0.75 4.54 -9.15
C PHE A 95 -1.31 4.65 -10.57
N SER A 96 -2.59 4.33 -10.71
CA SER A 96 -3.29 4.38 -12.00
C SER A 96 -4.77 4.66 -11.79
N GLY A 97 -5.50 4.90 -12.86
CA GLY A 97 -6.95 4.97 -12.80
C GLY A 97 -7.61 4.49 -14.09
N ALA A 98 -8.93 4.36 -14.02
CA ALA A 98 -9.76 4.02 -15.16
C ALA A 98 -11.10 4.75 -15.06
N MET A 99 -11.61 5.21 -16.20
CA MET A 99 -12.96 5.78 -16.28
C MET A 99 -13.99 4.69 -16.01
N LYS A 100 -15.05 5.04 -15.26
CA LYS A 100 -16.19 4.12 -15.03
C LYS A 100 -16.97 3.88 -16.32
N ASP A 101 -17.10 4.93 -17.13
CA ASP A 101 -17.76 4.92 -18.41
C ASP A 101 -16.78 5.43 -19.47
N LYS A 102 -16.43 4.57 -20.44
CA LYS A 102 -15.41 4.84 -21.45
C LYS A 102 -15.92 5.67 -22.62
N ASP A 103 -17.25 5.74 -22.78
CA ASP A 103 -17.93 6.26 -23.96
C ASP A 103 -18.50 7.67 -23.73
N SER A 104 -18.64 8.08 -22.47
CA SER A 104 -19.19 9.39 -22.11
C SER A 104 -18.12 10.49 -22.10
N LYS A 105 -18.20 11.40 -23.09
CA LYS A 105 -17.31 12.57 -23.26
C LYS A 105 -17.25 13.52 -22.04
N HIS A 106 -18.20 13.42 -21.11
CA HIS A 106 -18.29 14.25 -19.91
C HIS A 106 -18.38 13.42 -18.62
N SER A 107 -18.07 12.12 -18.65
CA SER A 107 -18.06 11.33 -17.42
C SER A 107 -17.03 11.88 -16.44
N ARG A 108 -17.45 12.03 -15.18
CA ARG A 108 -16.60 12.40 -14.04
C ARG A 108 -16.41 11.23 -13.07
N ALA A 109 -17.03 10.10 -13.37
CA ALA A 109 -16.92 8.90 -12.56
C ALA A 109 -15.69 8.10 -13.01
N TYR A 110 -14.76 7.91 -12.08
CA TYR A 110 -13.54 7.17 -12.30
C TYR A 110 -13.19 6.31 -11.09
N TYR A 111 -12.27 5.39 -11.30
CA TYR A 111 -11.64 4.57 -10.28
C TYR A 111 -10.16 4.88 -10.25
N LEU A 112 -9.58 4.90 -9.06
CA LEU A 112 -8.15 5.02 -8.82
C LEU A 112 -7.65 3.73 -8.17
N PHE A 113 -6.44 3.32 -8.51
CA PHE A 113 -5.82 2.09 -8.05
C PHE A 113 -4.41 2.37 -7.57
N ALA A 114 -4.04 1.77 -6.45
CA ALA A 114 -2.67 1.62 -6.00
C ALA A 114 -2.34 0.13 -5.97
N THR A 115 -1.52 -0.32 -6.92
CA THR A 115 -1.12 -1.73 -7.07
C THR A 115 0.37 -1.88 -6.82
N PRO A 116 0.82 -2.95 -6.14
CA PRO A 116 2.23 -3.19 -5.95
C PRO A 116 3.00 -3.26 -7.27
N LYS A 117 4.22 -2.71 -7.28
CA LYS A 117 5.15 -2.79 -8.41
C LYS A 117 5.58 -4.22 -8.68
N SER A 118 5.71 -4.57 -9.95
CA SER A 118 6.30 -5.84 -10.37
C SER A 118 7.73 -5.95 -9.85
N GLY A 119 8.07 -7.11 -9.25
CA GLY A 119 9.37 -7.34 -8.61
C GLY A 119 9.39 -7.05 -7.10
N THR A 120 8.30 -6.53 -6.53
CA THR A 120 8.11 -6.50 -5.07
C THR A 120 7.42 -7.78 -4.59
N ASN A 121 7.65 -8.18 -3.33
CA ASN A 121 6.92 -9.28 -2.69
C ASN A 121 5.55 -8.84 -2.14
N TYR A 122 5.08 -7.65 -2.51
CA TYR A 122 3.87 -7.03 -1.98
C TYR A 122 2.68 -7.46 -2.83
N LYS A 123 1.56 -7.72 -2.17
CA LYS A 123 0.29 -8.17 -2.74
C LYS A 123 -0.83 -7.19 -2.41
N LEU A 124 -0.83 -6.63 -1.20
CA LEU A 124 -1.88 -5.75 -0.72
C LEU A 124 -2.01 -4.52 -1.61
N SER A 125 -3.23 -4.24 -2.03
CA SER A 125 -3.54 -3.15 -2.96
C SER A 125 -4.70 -2.32 -2.44
N VAL A 126 -4.96 -1.19 -3.07
CA VAL A 126 -6.07 -0.30 -2.72
C VAL A 126 -6.75 0.17 -4.00
N TRP A 127 -8.07 0.28 -3.96
CA TRP A 127 -8.79 1.05 -4.96
C TRP A 127 -9.75 2.03 -4.29
N MET A 128 -10.07 3.10 -5.00
CA MET A 128 -11.12 4.02 -4.61
C MET A 128 -11.91 4.53 -5.80
N ASP A 129 -13.13 4.97 -5.56
CA ASP A 129 -13.92 5.67 -6.56
C ASP A 129 -13.72 7.20 -6.48
N SER A 130 -14.21 7.91 -7.50
CA SER A 130 -14.22 9.37 -7.56
C SER A 130 -15.02 10.02 -6.42
N LEU A 131 -15.89 9.27 -5.73
CA LEU A 131 -16.65 9.77 -4.58
C LEU A 131 -15.82 9.73 -3.30
N GLY A 132 -14.74 8.95 -3.27
CA GLY A 132 -13.84 8.78 -2.12
C GLY A 132 -14.14 7.52 -1.30
N ASN A 133 -15.01 6.63 -1.77
CA ASN A 133 -15.15 5.31 -1.16
C ASN A 133 -13.90 4.50 -1.50
N ALA A 134 -13.16 4.10 -0.47
CA ALA A 134 -11.92 3.37 -0.62
C ALA A 134 -12.02 1.96 -0.05
N TYR A 135 -11.28 1.04 -0.66
CA TYR A 135 -11.27 -0.37 -0.31
C TYR A 135 -9.84 -0.89 -0.26
N LYS A 136 -9.49 -1.56 0.83
CA LYS A 136 -8.22 -2.28 0.99
C LYS A 136 -8.41 -3.69 0.48
N CYS A 137 -7.53 -4.14 -0.40
CA CYS A 137 -7.61 -5.43 -1.06
C CYS A 137 -6.41 -6.31 -0.74
N THR A 138 -6.63 -7.62 -0.82
CA THR A 138 -5.62 -8.65 -0.55
C THR A 138 -4.62 -8.83 -1.68
N ASP A 139 -4.97 -8.42 -2.89
CA ASP A 139 -4.21 -8.63 -4.12
C ASP A 139 -4.56 -7.58 -5.18
N ALA A 140 -3.69 -7.39 -6.16
CA ALA A 140 -3.88 -6.41 -7.23
C ALA A 140 -5.08 -6.73 -8.15
N GLU A 141 -5.43 -8.01 -8.32
CA GLU A 141 -6.54 -8.44 -9.17
C GLU A 141 -7.88 -8.03 -8.58
N SER A 142 -8.06 -8.22 -7.29
CA SER A 142 -9.24 -7.80 -6.52
C SER A 142 -9.46 -6.29 -6.59
N ALA A 143 -8.37 -5.50 -6.52
CA ALA A 143 -8.45 -4.06 -6.70
C ALA A 143 -8.83 -3.68 -8.14
N LYS A 144 -8.19 -4.28 -9.15
CA LYS A 144 -8.52 -4.02 -10.57
C LYS A 144 -9.95 -4.45 -10.91
N ALA A 145 -10.44 -5.52 -10.29
CA ALA A 145 -11.82 -6.00 -10.39
C ALA A 145 -12.82 -5.13 -9.59
N LYS A 146 -12.33 -4.20 -8.76
CA LYS A 146 -13.14 -3.28 -7.94
C LYS A 146 -14.08 -4.04 -6.99
N LEU A 147 -13.59 -5.13 -6.39
CA LEU A 147 -14.36 -5.88 -5.42
C LEU A 147 -14.62 -5.03 -4.17
N THR A 148 -15.78 -5.21 -3.54
CA THR A 148 -16.19 -4.47 -2.34
C THR A 148 -16.27 -5.35 -1.10
N THR A 149 -16.18 -6.66 -1.28
CA THR A 149 -16.25 -7.68 -0.23
C THR A 149 -15.13 -8.70 -0.40
N LYS A 150 -14.84 -9.42 0.69
CA LYS A 150 -13.92 -10.56 0.68
C LYS A 150 -14.69 -11.84 0.44
N ASN A 151 -14.09 -12.73 -0.34
CA ASN A 151 -14.49 -14.13 -0.46
C ASN A 151 -13.30 -15.00 -0.03
N GLY A 152 -13.39 -15.56 1.18
CA GLY A 152 -12.28 -16.24 1.83
C GLY A 152 -11.07 -15.32 2.04
N ASN A 153 -9.93 -15.67 1.45
CA ASN A 153 -8.66 -14.94 1.60
C ASN A 153 -8.41 -13.92 0.48
N THR A 154 -9.36 -13.76 -0.45
CA THR A 154 -9.25 -12.85 -1.60
C THR A 154 -10.37 -11.83 -1.60
N GLY A 155 -10.14 -10.66 -2.19
CA GLY A 155 -11.12 -9.59 -2.29
C GLY A 155 -10.72 -8.34 -1.53
N CYS A 156 -11.72 -7.51 -1.24
CA CYS A 156 -11.49 -6.20 -0.65
C CYS A 156 -12.45 -5.93 0.50
N GLU A 157 -12.05 -5.03 1.38
CA GLU A 157 -12.90 -4.54 2.46
C GLU A 157 -12.93 -3.02 2.45
N PRO A 158 -14.08 -2.39 2.77
CA PRO A 158 -14.17 -0.95 2.83
C PRO A 158 -13.23 -0.41 3.90
N VAL A 159 -12.54 0.68 3.57
CA VAL A 159 -11.77 1.48 4.53
C VAL A 159 -12.80 2.25 5.37
N SER A 160 -13.32 1.58 6.40
CA SER A 160 -14.30 2.17 7.31
C SER A 160 -13.68 3.39 7.98
N ASN A 161 -14.24 4.57 7.68
CA ASN A 161 -14.06 5.75 8.50
C ASN A 161 -14.83 5.50 9.79
N LYS A 162 -14.18 4.88 10.79
CA LYS A 162 -14.67 5.05 12.16
C LYS A 162 -14.52 6.54 12.47
N LYS A 163 -15.65 7.24 12.39
CA LYS A 163 -15.84 8.56 12.98
C LYS A 163 -15.41 8.55 14.44
#